data_AF-A0A538EF92-F1
#
_entry.id   AF-A0A538EF92-F1
#
_cell.length_a   1.000
_cell.length_b   1.000
_cell.length_c   1.000
_cell.angle_alpha   90.00
_cell.angle_beta   90.00
_cell.angle_gamma   90.00
#
_symmetry.space_group_name_H-M   'P 1'
#
loop_
_entity.id
_entity.type
_entity.pdbx_description
1 polymer ?
#
loop_
_entity_poly.entity_id
_entity_poly.type
_entity_poly.pdbx_seq_one_letter_code
_entity_poly.pdbx_strand_id
1 'polypeptide(L)' 'MRRSSALLFGILVGLFIGAAFIRRRAAHAERADLYFEDGSMLSLSNGSPGAESLIPLARQIIGQARSG' A
#
# COMPACT_ATOMS: atom_id res chain seq x y z
N MET A 1 -20.22 -34.31 12.34
CA MET A 1 -19.01 -33.60 12.82
C MET A 1 -18.03 -33.22 11.71
N ARG A 2 -17.64 -34.13 10.79
CA ARG A 2 -16.63 -33.86 9.72
C ARG A 2 -16.98 -32.76 8.71
N ARG A 3 -18.27 -32.46 8.51
CA ARG A 3 -18.74 -31.42 7.58
C ARG A 3 -18.61 -30.01 8.16
N SER A 4 -18.84 -29.85 9.47
CA SER A 4 -18.70 -28.55 10.15
C SER A 4 -17.25 -28.11 10.28
N SER A 5 -16.32 -29.06 10.49
CA SER A 5 -14.88 -28.75 10.55
C SER A 5 -14.34 -28.29 9.20
N ALA A 6 -14.80 -28.86 8.08
CA ALA A 6 -14.41 -28.42 6.74
C ALA A 6 -14.92 -27.00 6.43
N LEU A 7 -16.13 -26.68 6.87
CA LEU A 7 -16.73 -25.34 6.73
C LEU A 7 -15.96 -24.29 7.53
N LEU A 8 -15.65 -24.58 8.80
CA LEU A 8 -14.84 -23.71 9.65
C LEU A 8 -13.44 -23.49 9.08
N PHE A 9 -12.82 -24.55 8.55
CA PHE A 9 -11.51 -24.46 7.91
C PHE A 9 -11.55 -23.59 6.64
N GLY A 10 -12.58 -23.74 5.81
CA GLY A 10 -12.80 -22.89 4.65
C GLY A 10 -12.96 -21.41 5.01
N ILE A 11 -13.72 -21.10 6.07
CA ILE A 11 -13.87 -19.74 6.58
C ILE A 11 -12.53 -19.17 7.06
N LEU A 12 -11.77 -19.94 7.84
CA LEU A 12 -10.46 -19.51 8.35
C LEU A 12 -9.49 -19.23 7.20
N VAL A 13 -9.38 -20.15 6.23
CA VAL A 13 -8.51 -19.97 5.06
C VAL A 13 -8.94 -18.75 4.25
N GLY A 14 -10.24 -18.58 4.01
CA GLY A 14 -10.78 -17.40 3.32
C GLY A 14 -10.44 -16.09 4.04
N LEU A 15 -10.56 -16.06 5.37
CA LEU A 15 -10.22 -14.90 6.19
C LEU A 15 -8.73 -14.56 6.10
N PHE A 16 -7.86 -15.57 6.17
CA PHE A 16 -6.41 -15.39 6.06
C PHE A 16 -6.00 -14.86 4.68
N ILE A 17 -6.55 -15.42 3.60
CA ILE A 17 -6.27 -14.95 2.24
C ILE A 17 -6.78 -13.52 2.05
N GLY A 18 -8.00 -13.21 2.49
CA GLY A 18 -8.57 -11.87 2.41
C GLY A 18 -7.76 -10.83 3.19
N ALA A 19 -7.37 -11.16 4.43
CA ALA A 19 -6.54 -10.30 5.26
C ALA A 19 -5.15 -10.09 4.64
N ALA A 20 -4.52 -11.13 4.11
CA ALA A 20 -3.23 -11.03 3.43
C ALA A 20 -3.33 -10.14 2.18
N PHE A 21 -4.42 -10.24 1.41
CA PHE A 21 -4.65 -9.41 0.22
C PHE A 21 -4.82 -7.93 0.58
N ILE A 22 -5.67 -7.62 1.56
CA ILE A 22 -5.86 -6.24 2.05
C ILE A 22 -4.54 -5.69 2.59
N ARG A 23 -3.81 -6.47 3.41
CA ARG A 23 -2.52 -6.07 3.96
C ARG A 23 -1.49 -5.82 2.88
N ARG A 24 -1.41 -6.66 1.86
CA ARG A 24 -0.49 -6.48 0.73
C ARG A 24 -0.81 -5.20 -0.04
N ARG A 25 -2.09 -4.91 -0.25
CA ARG A 25 -2.52 -3.69 -0.96
C ARG A 25 -2.24 -2.42 -0.14
N ALA A 26 -2.43 -2.48 1.18
CA ALA A 26 -2.11 -1.38 2.09
C ALA A 26 -0.60 -1.17 2.27
N ALA A 27 0.18 -2.25 2.35
CA ALA A 27 1.64 -2.18 2.50
C ALA A 27 2.35 -1.67 1.24
N HIS A 28 1.74 -1.81 0.06
CA HIS A 28 2.23 -1.25 -1.19
C HIS A 28 1.58 0.10 -1.56
N ALA A 29 0.92 0.77 -0.61
CA ALA A 29 0.42 2.11 -0.82
C ALA A 29 1.60 3.10 -0.80
N GLU A 30 2.22 3.31 -1.95
CA GLU A 30 3.14 4.42 -2.14
C GLU A 30 2.39 5.76 -2.04
N ARG A 31 3.05 6.72 -1.41
CA ARG A 31 2.57 8.09 -1.24
C ARG A 31 3.74 9.06 -1.32
N ALA A 32 3.45 10.29 -1.73
CA ALA A 32 4.42 11.39 -1.70
C ALA A 32 3.99 12.40 -0.63
N ASP A 33 4.89 12.67 0.33
CA ASP A 33 4.65 13.66 1.38
C ASP A 33 5.45 14.94 1.01
N LEU A 34 4.74 16.04 0.75
CA LEU A 34 5.31 17.34 0.41
C LEU A 34 5.36 18.21 1.66
N TYR A 35 6.53 18.75 1.96
CA TYR A 35 6.76 19.67 3.07
C TYR A 35 6.99 21.07 2.52
N PHE A 36 6.23 22.04 3.02
CA PHE A 36 6.31 23.43 2.62
C PHE A 36 7.05 24.26 3.67
N GLU A 37 7.55 25.43 3.26
CA GLU A 37 8.32 26.32 4.12
C GLU A 37 7.51 26.90 5.29
N ASP A 38 6.18 26.99 5.13
CA ASP A 38 5.26 27.42 6.19
C ASP A 38 5.02 26.34 7.26
N GLY A 39 5.68 25.19 7.14
CA GLY A 39 5.55 24.04 8.02
C GLY A 39 4.33 23.18 7.73
N SER A 40 3.54 23.50 6.71
CA SER A 40 2.44 22.66 6.27
C SER A 40 2.94 21.41 5.54
N MET A 41 2.10 20.39 5.52
CA MET A 41 2.38 19.11 4.88
C MET A 41 1.19 18.68 4.04
N LEU A 42 1.46 18.27 2.80
CA LEU A 42 0.48 17.65 1.92
C LEU A 42 0.89 16.21 1.61
N SER A 43 0.05 15.27 1.99
CA SER A 43 0.23 13.85 1.66
C SER A 43 -0.59 13.50 0.42
N LEU A 44 0.09 13.04 -0.63
CA LEU A 44 -0.50 12.57 -1.87
C LEU A 44 -0.47 11.05 -1.90
N SER A 45 -1.60 10.41 -1.61
CA SER A 45 -1.76 8.96 -1.73
C SER A 45 -2.03 8.54 -3.18
N ASN A 46 -1.79 7.26 -3.50
CA ASN A 46 -2.20 6.67 -4.76
C ASN A 46 -3.65 7.02 -5.13
N GLY A 47 -3.85 7.57 -6.33
CA GLY A 47 -5.15 8.01 -6.85
C GLY A 47 -5.56 9.43 -6.48
N SER A 48 -4.76 10.17 -5.70
CA SER A 48 -4.95 11.61 -5.51
C SER A 48 -4.41 12.40 -6.72
N PRO A 49 -5.03 13.53 -7.09
CA PRO A 49 -4.55 14.35 -8.21
C PRO A 49 -3.08 14.76 -8.03
N GLY A 50 -2.27 14.56 -9.06
CA GLY A 50 -0.84 14.86 -9.05
C GLY A 50 0.04 13.72 -8.51
N ALA A 51 -0.52 12.75 -7.76
CA ALA A 51 0.23 11.57 -7.33
C ALA A 51 0.66 10.70 -8.51
N GLU A 52 -0.15 10.65 -9.58
CA GLU A 52 0.15 9.89 -10.80
C GLU A 52 1.45 10.32 -11.48
N SER A 53 1.85 11.58 -11.32
CA SER A 53 3.09 12.13 -11.90
C SER A 53 4.23 12.17 -10.89
N LEU A 54 3.96 12.52 -9.63
CA LEU A 54 4.99 12.68 -8.60
C LEU A 54 5.57 11.35 -8.11
N ILE A 55 4.72 10.34 -7.88
CA ILE A 55 5.18 9.05 -7.32
C ILE A 55 6.19 8.35 -8.24
N PRO A 56 5.98 8.24 -9.57
CA PRO A 56 6.97 7.65 -10.47
C PRO A 56 8.32 8.38 -10.47
N LEU A 57 8.30 9.71 -10.45
CA LEU A 57 9.52 10.54 -10.42
C LEU A 57 10.28 10.35 -9.09
N ALA A 58 9.58 10.38 -7.96
CA ALA A 58 10.18 10.14 -6.66
C ALA A 58 10.85 8.75 -6.59
N ARG A 59 10.17 7.72 -7.13
CA ARG A 59 10.72 6.36 -7.22
C ARG A 59 12.00 6.32 -8.05
N GLN A 60 12.04 7.02 -9.18
CA GLN A 60 13.23 7.09 -10.03
C GLN A 60 14.41 7.73 -9.30
N ILE A 61 14.20 8.88 -8.65
CA ILE A 61 15.24 9.61 -7.92
C ILE A 61 15.81 8.77 -6.76
N ILE A 62 14.93 8.18 -5.94
CA ILE A 62 15.35 7.33 -4.81
C ILE A 62 16.09 6.09 -5.32
N GLY A 63 15.63 5.52 -6.45
CA GLY A 63 16.30 4.39 -7.10
C GLY A 63 17.73 4.74 -7.51
N GLN A 64 17.91 5.87 -8.20
CA GLN A 64 19.23 6.38 -8.59
C GLN A 64 20.12 6.64 -7.37
N ALA A 65 19.60 7.30 -6.34
CA ALA A 65 20.35 7.62 -5.12
C ALA A 65 20.80 6.38 -4.34
N ARG A 66 20.11 5.24 -4.48
CA ARG A 66 20.48 3.97 -3.83
C ARG A 66 21.53 3.18 -4.61
N SER A 67 21.67 3.46 -5.91
CA SER A 67 22.58 2.74 -6.81
C SER A 67 23.92 3.43 -7.02
N GLY A 68 24.05 4.70 -6.62
CA GLY A 68 25.32 5.43 -6.57
C GLY A 68 25.97 5.34 -5.20
#